data_AF-A0A965JX12-F1
#
_entry.id   AF-A0A965JX12-F1
#
_cell.length_a   1.000
_cell.length_b   1.000
_cell.length_c   1.000
_cell.angle_alpha   90.00
_cell.angle_beta   90.00
_cell.angle_gamma   90.00
#
_symmetry.space_group_name_H-M   'P 1'
#
loop_
_entity.id
_entity.type
_entity.pdbx_description
1 polymer ?
#
loop_
_entity_poly.entity_id
_entity_poly.type
_entity_poly.pdbx_seq_one_letter_code
_entity_poly.pdbx_strand_id
1 'polypeptide(L)'
;YQEYMHHYGTDFGYTDRGPSFQDYSLITFDIVIERPTSHFLGRLMLPLIVVLLAAVTSLFLKAGNFDTRLALTGTGLLTLIFLQQGYSGELPNPVPVVLMDKIYALAYLAVLVTFFRVIWTTDRVHRKQDEEDLFVLADRRLAYVIGACFIIGCGLFIAI
;
A
#
# COMPACT_ATOMS: atom_id res chain seq x y z
N TYR A 1 -10.53 22.58 39.71
CA TYR A 1 -9.80 21.33 40.00
C TYR A 1 -10.84 20.25 40.19
N GLN A 2 -11.09 19.43 39.15
CA GLN A 2 -11.96 18.26 39.30
C GLN A 2 -11.08 17.13 39.86
N GLU A 3 -11.26 16.80 41.13
CA GLU A 3 -10.65 15.61 41.73
C GLU A 3 -11.32 14.38 41.14
N TYR A 4 -10.60 13.65 40.29
CA TYR A 4 -11.04 12.35 39.78
C TYR A 4 -10.65 11.28 40.82
N MET A 5 -11.57 11.02 41.75
CA MET A 5 -11.48 9.89 42.68
C MET A 5 -11.86 8.62 41.93
N HIS A 6 -10.91 7.69 41.74
CA HIS A 6 -11.20 6.40 41.12
C HIS A 6 -11.41 5.34 42.21
N HIS A 7 -12.62 4.78 42.26
CA HIS A 7 -13.00 3.71 43.17
C HIS A 7 -12.59 2.35 42.57
N TYR A 8 -11.63 1.68 43.18
CA TYR A 8 -11.22 0.34 42.75
C TYR A 8 -12.15 -0.73 43.34
N GLY A 9 -12.79 -1.53 42.48
CA GLY A 9 -13.67 -2.62 42.89
C GLY A 9 -12.98 -3.85 43.50
N THR A 10 -11.69 -3.73 43.86
CA THR A 10 -10.91 -4.79 44.50
C THR A 10 -10.24 -4.25 45.75
N ASP A 11 -10.38 -4.96 46.87
CA ASP A 11 -9.83 -4.55 48.16
C ASP A 11 -8.30 -4.66 48.30
N PHE A 12 -7.59 -5.09 47.26
CA PHE A 12 -6.13 -5.34 47.26
C PHE A 12 -5.61 -6.15 48.47
N GLY A 13 -6.49 -6.91 49.14
CA GLY A 13 -6.18 -7.68 50.35
C GLY A 13 -6.31 -6.93 51.69
N TYR A 14 -6.88 -5.72 51.71
CA TYR A 14 -7.08 -4.91 52.92
C TYR A 14 -8.54 -4.96 53.39
N THR A 15 -8.94 -6.04 54.06
CA THR A 15 -10.32 -6.26 54.54
C THR A 15 -10.70 -5.40 55.77
N ASP A 16 -9.72 -4.79 56.42
CA ASP A 16 -9.90 -4.24 57.78
C ASP A 16 -10.12 -2.71 57.80
N ARG A 17 -10.07 -2.04 56.64
CA ARG A 17 -10.04 -0.57 56.53
C ARG A 17 -11.28 0.08 55.92
N GLY A 18 -12.31 -0.71 55.61
CA GLY A 18 -13.61 -0.21 55.13
C GLY A 18 -13.59 0.34 53.69
N PRO A 19 -14.78 0.61 53.13
CA PRO A 19 -14.96 0.90 51.69
C PRO A 19 -14.33 2.22 51.22
N SER A 20 -13.99 3.14 52.14
CA SER A 20 -13.35 4.42 51.83
C SER A 20 -11.85 4.30 51.49
N PHE A 21 -11.22 3.13 51.69
CA PHE A 21 -9.82 2.88 51.32
C PHE A 21 -9.65 2.53 49.83
N GLN A 22 -10.75 2.39 49.10
CA GLN A 22 -10.77 2.04 47.67
C GLN A 22 -10.72 3.27 46.75
N ASP A 23 -10.84 4.47 47.32
CA ASP A 23 -10.83 5.75 46.58
C ASP A 23 -9.42 6.33 46.53
N TYR A 24 -8.82 6.36 45.34
CA TYR A 24 -7.51 6.94 45.12
C TYR A 24 -7.57 8.11 44.15
N SER A 25 -6.77 9.14 44.44
CA SER A 25 -6.57 10.28 43.53
C SER A 25 -5.81 9.80 42.30
N LEU A 26 -6.45 9.89 41.13
CA LEU A 26 -5.88 9.47 39.86
C LEU A 26 -5.86 10.66 38.91
N ILE A 27 -4.70 10.89 38.28
CA ILE A 27 -4.54 11.93 37.27
C ILE A 27 -4.32 11.21 35.93
N THR A 28 -5.34 11.23 35.08
CA THR A 28 -5.24 10.72 33.71
C THR A 28 -4.77 11.82 32.78
N PHE A 29 -3.69 11.56 32.04
CA PHE A 29 -3.23 12.44 30.97
C PHE A 29 -3.48 11.77 29.62
N ASP A 30 -4.45 12.31 28.89
CA ASP A 30 -4.72 11.90 27.51
C ASP A 30 -3.92 12.79 26.56
N ILE A 31 -2.93 12.20 25.88
CA ILE A 31 -2.15 12.88 24.85
C ILE A 31 -2.59 12.34 23.50
N VAL A 32 -3.22 13.20 22.70
CA VAL A 32 -3.58 12.88 21.31
C VAL A 32 -2.33 13.05 20.45
N ILE A 33 -1.71 11.93 20.06
CA ILE A 33 -0.56 11.92 19.15
C ILE A 33 -1.09 11.71 17.73
N GLU A 34 -0.94 12.74 16.89
CA GLU A 34 -1.23 12.64 15.47
C GLU A 34 0.05 12.35 14.68
N ARG A 35 -0.03 11.43 13.70
CA ARG A 35 1.12 11.05 12.86
C ARG A 35 1.21 12.01 11.66
N PRO A 36 2.33 12.72 11.43
CA PRO A 36 2.44 13.65 10.31
C PRO A 36 2.38 12.92 8.97
N THR A 37 1.31 13.15 8.21
CA THR A 37 1.00 12.50 6.91
C THR A 37 2.00 12.85 5.79
N SER A 38 2.75 13.94 5.93
CA SER A 38 3.75 14.39 4.94
C SER A 38 4.90 13.40 4.76
N HIS A 39 5.41 12.84 5.85
CA HIS A 39 6.55 11.90 5.80
C HIS A 39 6.18 10.58 5.10
N PHE A 40 4.94 10.15 5.31
CA PHE A 40 4.33 9.01 4.67
C PHE A 40 4.23 9.15 3.15
N LEU A 41 3.73 10.30 2.66
CA LEU A 41 3.59 10.57 1.23
C LEU A 41 4.96 10.60 0.52
N GLY A 42 5.96 11.24 1.14
CA GLY A 42 7.28 11.38 0.54
C GLY A 42 8.08 10.07 0.48
N ARG A 43 8.03 9.24 1.53
CA ARG A 43 8.86 8.02 1.61
C ARG A 43 8.22 6.77 1.04
N LEU A 44 6.90 6.64 1.09
CA LEU A 44 6.21 5.41 0.71
C LEU A 44 5.47 5.54 -0.63
N MET A 45 4.81 6.67 -0.90
CA MET A 45 4.08 6.86 -2.17
C MET A 45 4.99 7.15 -3.36
N LEU A 46 6.06 7.93 -3.16
CA LEU A 46 6.99 8.27 -4.24
C LEU A 46 7.62 7.02 -4.90
N PRO A 47 8.26 6.10 -4.16
CA PRO A 47 8.85 4.92 -4.78
C PRO A 47 7.81 3.99 -5.42
N LEU A 48 6.60 3.90 -4.85
CA LEU A 48 5.48 3.15 -5.42
C LEU A 48 5.09 3.67 -6.81
N ILE A 49 4.96 5.00 -6.95
CA ILE A 49 4.62 5.65 -8.23
C ILE A 49 5.72 5.40 -9.26
N VAL A 50 6.99 5.50 -8.86
CA VAL A 50 8.13 5.25 -9.77
C VAL A 50 8.12 3.83 -10.31
N VAL A 51 7.89 2.84 -9.44
CA VAL A 51 7.77 1.43 -9.85
C VAL A 51 6.61 1.22 -10.81
N LEU A 52 5.46 1.85 -10.54
CA LEU A 52 4.29 1.73 -11.39
C LEU A 52 4.51 2.38 -12.76
N LEU A 53 5.15 3.55 -12.80
CA LEU A 53 5.54 4.20 -14.05
C LEU A 53 6.52 3.34 -14.86
N ALA A 54 7.50 2.72 -14.20
CA ALA A 54 8.44 1.80 -14.86
C ALA A 54 7.72 0.59 -15.45
N ALA A 55 6.80 -0.03 -14.69
CA ALA A 55 5.99 -1.15 -15.15
C ALA A 55 5.09 -0.74 -16.34
N VAL A 56 4.42 0.41 -16.28
CA VAL A 56 3.58 0.91 -17.37
C VAL A 56 4.39 1.26 -18.62
N THR A 57 5.60 1.83 -18.44
CA THR A 57 6.51 2.16 -19.55
C THR A 57 6.93 0.91 -20.34
N SER A 58 6.97 -0.27 -19.69
CA SER A 58 7.23 -1.54 -20.39
C SER A 58 6.19 -1.87 -21.48
N LEU A 59 4.95 -1.37 -21.37
CA LEU A 59 3.91 -1.52 -22.41
C LEU A 59 4.11 -0.56 -23.58
N PHE A 60 4.86 0.53 -23.38
CA PHE A 60 5.21 1.47 -24.46
C PHE A 60 6.40 1.00 -25.30
N LEU A 61 7.18 0.02 -24.82
CA LEU A 61 8.26 -0.57 -25.61
C LEU A 61 7.71 -1.40 -26.77
N LYS A 62 8.35 -1.27 -27.94
CA LYS A 62 7.99 -2.00 -29.17
C LYS A 62 8.07 -3.51 -28.93
N ALA A 63 7.12 -4.27 -29.49
CA ALA A 63 6.95 -5.71 -29.25
C ALA A 63 8.17 -6.58 -29.61
N GLY A 64 9.09 -6.07 -30.45
CA GLY A 64 10.31 -6.78 -30.83
C GLY A 64 11.35 -6.96 -29.71
N ASN A 65 11.28 -6.21 -28.61
CA ASN A 65 12.21 -6.34 -27.47
C ASN A 65 11.53 -6.99 -26.26
N PHE A 66 11.04 -8.22 -26.44
CA PHE A 66 10.33 -8.95 -25.38
C PHE A 66 11.15 -9.08 -24.10
N ASP A 67 12.42 -9.47 -24.21
CA ASP A 67 13.30 -9.67 -23.04
C ASP A 67 13.39 -8.40 -22.19
N THR A 68 13.48 -7.23 -22.83
CA THR A 68 13.50 -5.94 -22.13
C THR A 68 12.17 -5.65 -21.43
N ARG A 69 11.03 -5.94 -22.07
CA ARG A 69 9.69 -5.71 -21.48
C ARG A 69 9.46 -6.61 -20.26
N LEU A 70 9.85 -7.88 -20.38
CA LEU A 70 9.73 -8.85 -19.29
C LEU A 70 10.67 -8.49 -18.12
N ALA A 71 11.91 -8.09 -18.42
CA ALA A 71 12.86 -7.64 -17.40
C ALA A 71 12.37 -6.40 -16.65
N LEU A 72 11.86 -5.38 -17.36
CA LEU A 72 11.32 -4.16 -16.74
C LEU A 72 10.12 -4.45 -15.84
N THR A 73 9.19 -5.29 -16.30
CA THR A 73 7.99 -5.57 -15.52
C THR A 73 8.28 -6.52 -14.35
N GLY A 74 9.17 -7.51 -14.56
CA GLY A 74 9.60 -8.44 -13.52
C GLY A 74 10.40 -7.75 -12.40
N THR A 75 11.32 -6.85 -12.76
CA THR A 75 12.03 -6.01 -11.78
C THR A 75 11.07 -5.11 -11.02
N GLY A 76 10.06 -4.53 -11.68
CA GLY A 76 9.01 -3.77 -11.01
C GLY A 76 8.26 -4.57 -9.94
N LEU A 77 7.90 -5.83 -10.21
CA LEU A 77 7.25 -6.69 -9.22
C LEU A 77 8.16 -6.98 -8.02
N LEU A 78 9.44 -7.26 -8.27
CA LEU A 78 10.42 -7.49 -7.21
C LEU A 78 10.63 -6.25 -6.34
N THR A 79 10.78 -5.07 -6.96
CA THR A 79 10.90 -3.80 -6.22
C THR A 79 9.66 -3.53 -5.38
N LEU A 80 8.46 -3.83 -5.90
CA LEU A 80 7.22 -3.66 -5.14
C LEU A 80 7.19 -4.53 -3.87
N ILE A 81 7.63 -5.78 -3.96
CA ILE A 81 7.75 -6.68 -2.80
C ILE A 81 8.72 -6.12 -1.77
N PHE A 82 9.88 -5.61 -2.21
CA PHE A 82 10.85 -4.99 -1.30
C PHE A 82 10.30 -3.74 -0.61
N LEU A 83 9.53 -2.92 -1.32
CA LEU A 83 8.87 -1.74 -0.72
C LEU A 83 7.85 -2.14 0.35
N GLN A 84 7.06 -3.19 0.10
CA GLN A 84 6.11 -3.71 1.08
C GLN A 84 6.81 -4.27 2.33
N GLN A 85 7.94 -4.97 2.18
CA GLN A 85 8.74 -5.45 3.31
C GLN A 85 9.33 -4.30 4.12
N GLY A 86 9.87 -3.28 3.45
CA GLY A 86 10.38 -2.07 4.10
C GLY A 86 9.31 -1.36 4.94
N TYR A 87 8.07 -1.33 4.44
CA TYR A 87 6.93 -0.80 5.19
C TYR A 87 6.53 -1.65 6.40
N SER A 88 6.43 -2.98 6.21
CA SER A 88 5.97 -3.90 7.25
C SER A 88 6.89 -3.94 8.47
N GLY A 89 8.18 -3.62 8.28
CA GLY A 89 9.16 -3.55 9.36
C GLY A 89 9.02 -2.33 10.29
N GLU A 90 8.29 -1.29 9.88
CA GLU A 90 8.12 -0.05 10.66
C GLU A 90 6.87 -0.09 11.58
N LEU A 91 6.08 -1.16 11.54
CA LEU A 91 4.82 -1.30 12.28
C LEU A 91 4.95 -2.27 13.47
N PRO A 92 4.66 -1.85 14.72
CA PRO A 92 4.64 -2.76 15.87
C PRO A 92 3.44 -3.71 15.81
N ASN A 93 3.66 -5.03 15.82
CA ASN A 93 2.59 -6.03 15.89
C ASN A 93 1.84 -6.00 17.24
N PRO A 94 0.50 -6.12 17.28
CA PRO A 94 -0.44 -6.36 16.18
C PRO A 94 -1.10 -5.06 15.69
N VAL A 95 -0.96 -4.73 14.41
CA VAL A 95 -1.64 -3.58 13.79
C VAL A 95 -2.89 -4.06 13.04
N PRO A 96 -4.06 -3.44 13.22
CA PRO A 96 -5.21 -3.68 12.33
C PRO A 96 -4.86 -3.30 10.89
N VAL A 97 -5.53 -3.91 9.91
CA VAL A 97 -5.35 -3.65 8.45
C VAL A 97 -5.24 -2.16 8.16
N VAL A 98 -4.02 -1.70 7.85
CA VAL A 98 -3.73 -0.28 7.67
C VAL A 98 -4.15 0.12 6.26
N LEU A 99 -4.54 1.39 6.07
CA LEU A 99 -4.88 1.96 4.76
C LEU A 99 -3.81 1.65 3.68
N MET A 100 -2.54 1.53 4.07
CA MET A 100 -1.45 1.16 3.15
C MET A 100 -1.55 -0.21 2.53
N ASP A 101 -1.95 -1.23 3.30
CA ASP A 101 -2.00 -2.60 2.79
C ASP A 101 -2.94 -2.67 1.58
N LYS A 102 -3.99 -1.83 1.58
CA LYS A 102 -4.94 -1.69 0.48
C LYS A 102 -4.32 -1.01 -0.74
N ILE A 103 -3.53 0.05 -0.55
CA ILE A 103 -2.84 0.76 -1.65
C ILE A 103 -1.78 -0.14 -2.28
N TYR A 104 -1.01 -0.87 -1.47
CA TYR A 104 -0.04 -1.85 -1.95
C TYR A 104 -0.71 -2.99 -2.70
N ALA A 105 -1.84 -3.52 -2.20
CA ALA A 105 -2.61 -4.55 -2.91
C ALA A 105 -3.09 -4.06 -4.29
N LEU A 106 -3.54 -2.80 -4.39
CA LEU A 106 -3.97 -2.22 -5.66
C LEU A 106 -2.79 -2.02 -6.63
N ALA A 107 -1.64 -1.56 -6.14
CA ALA A 107 -0.41 -1.47 -6.92
C ALA A 107 0.05 -2.86 -7.41
N TYR A 108 -0.05 -3.87 -6.55
CA TYR A 108 0.32 -5.25 -6.87
C TYR A 108 -0.54 -5.79 -8.01
N LEU A 109 -1.85 -5.57 -7.94
CA LEU A 109 -2.78 -5.97 -8.99
C LEU A 109 -2.45 -5.27 -10.31
N ALA A 110 -2.15 -3.97 -10.29
CA ALA A 110 -1.75 -3.21 -11.48
C ALA A 110 -0.47 -3.76 -12.14
N VAL A 111 0.59 -4.00 -11.35
CA VAL A 111 1.86 -4.55 -11.85
C VAL A 111 1.69 -5.99 -12.33
N LEU A 112 0.89 -6.80 -11.64
CA LEU A 112 0.60 -8.18 -12.03
C LEU A 112 -0.15 -8.24 -13.37
N VAL A 113 -1.17 -7.40 -13.57
CA VAL A 113 -1.91 -7.32 -14.84
C VAL A 113 -0.99 -6.88 -15.97
N THR A 114 -0.12 -5.91 -15.71
CA THR A 114 0.92 -5.45 -16.64
C THR A 114 1.84 -6.59 -17.04
N PHE A 115 2.33 -7.36 -16.07
CA PHE A 115 3.20 -8.52 -16.30
C PHE A 115 2.53 -9.60 -17.13
N PHE A 116 1.30 -9.97 -16.77
CA PHE A 116 0.53 -10.97 -17.49
C PHE A 116 0.25 -10.52 -18.93
N ARG A 117 -0.05 -9.22 -19.13
CA ARG A 117 -0.24 -8.64 -20.46
C ARG A 117 1.00 -8.71 -21.32
N VAL A 118 2.18 -8.38 -20.78
CA VAL A 118 3.44 -8.48 -21.51
C VAL A 118 3.67 -9.91 -22.02
N ILE A 119 3.43 -10.92 -21.17
CA ILE A 119 3.54 -12.34 -21.57
C ILE A 119 2.54 -12.68 -22.68
N TRP A 120 1.28 -12.28 -22.52
CA TRP A 120 0.21 -12.62 -23.47
C TRP A 120 0.39 -11.94 -24.83
N THR A 121 0.81 -10.68 -24.84
CA THR A 121 1.09 -9.94 -26.06
C THR A 121 2.27 -10.56 -26.82
N THR A 122 3.31 -10.99 -26.12
CA THR A 122 4.47 -11.66 -26.76
C THR A 122 4.10 -12.96 -27.44
N ASP A 123 3.37 -13.85 -26.76
CA ASP A 123 2.92 -15.11 -27.33
C ASP A 123 2.06 -14.90 -28.59
N ARG A 124 1.19 -13.89 -28.56
CA ARG A 124 0.29 -13.57 -29.68
C ARG A 124 1.00 -12.90 -30.85
N VAL A 125 1.94 -11.99 -30.59
CA VAL A 125 2.73 -11.32 -31.63
C VAL A 125 3.62 -12.31 -32.37
N HIS A 126 4.28 -13.24 -31.64
CA HIS A 126 5.09 -14.29 -32.26
C HIS A 126 4.29 -15.21 -33.20
N ARG A 127 2.98 -15.34 -32.97
CA ARG A 127 2.09 -16.22 -33.75
C ARG A 127 1.41 -15.52 -34.94
N LYS A 128 1.33 -14.19 -34.94
CA LYS A 128 0.63 -13.39 -35.97
C LYS A 128 1.42 -12.11 -36.27
N GLN A 129 2.39 -12.25 -37.17
CA GLN A 129 3.32 -11.20 -37.58
C GLN A 129 2.64 -10.00 -38.29
N ASP A 130 1.43 -10.17 -38.83
CA ASP A 130 0.69 -9.11 -39.57
C ASP A 130 -0.19 -8.19 -38.70
N GLU A 131 -0.38 -8.49 -37.41
CA GLU A 131 -1.28 -7.73 -36.52
C GLU A 131 -0.53 -6.92 -35.43
N GLU A 132 0.81 -6.78 -35.54
CA GLU A 132 1.65 -6.13 -34.51
C GLU A 132 1.15 -4.72 -34.11
N ASP A 133 0.76 -3.90 -35.08
CA ASP A 133 0.33 -2.52 -34.84
C ASP A 133 -0.99 -2.43 -34.06
N LEU A 134 -1.90 -3.40 -34.25
CA LEU A 134 -3.16 -3.46 -33.51
C LEU A 134 -2.92 -3.79 -32.04
N PHE A 135 -1.96 -4.67 -31.75
CA PHE A 135 -1.59 -5.03 -30.38
C PHE A 135 -0.87 -3.90 -29.66
N VAL A 136 -0.02 -3.13 -30.35
CA VAL A 136 0.67 -1.97 -29.76
C VAL A 136 -0.32 -0.87 -29.34
N LEU A 137 -1.35 -0.62 -30.15
CA LEU A 137 -2.40 0.35 -29.81
C LEU A 137 -3.24 -0.10 -28.60
N ALA A 138 -3.54 -1.40 -28.51
CA ALA A 138 -4.27 -1.98 -27.38
C ALA A 138 -3.44 -1.92 -26.08
N ASP A 139 -2.15 -2.25 -26.15
CA ASP A 139 -1.22 -2.14 -25.01
C ASP A 139 -1.13 -0.70 -24.52
N ARG A 140 -1.08 0.29 -25.42
CA ARG A 140 -1.04 1.70 -25.06
C ARG A 140 -2.34 2.18 -24.40
N ARG A 141 -3.51 1.73 -24.86
CA ARG A 141 -4.80 2.01 -24.18
C ARG A 141 -4.84 1.41 -22.78
N LEU A 142 -4.39 0.17 -22.63
CA LEU A 142 -4.33 -0.51 -21.33
C LEU A 142 -3.35 0.17 -20.37
N ALA A 143 -2.21 0.63 -20.85
CA ALA A 143 -1.25 1.40 -20.07
C ALA A 143 -1.90 2.66 -19.46
N TYR A 144 -2.67 3.41 -20.27
CA TYR A 144 -3.43 4.57 -19.78
C TYR A 144 -4.55 4.17 -18.80
N VAL A 145 -5.28 3.08 -19.06
CA VAL A 145 -6.34 2.60 -18.15
C VAL A 145 -5.77 2.16 -16.81
N ILE A 146 -4.66 1.42 -16.79
CA ILE A 146 -4.00 0.97 -15.56
C ILE A 146 -3.47 2.17 -14.77
N GLY A 147 -2.81 3.13 -15.44
CA GLY A 147 -2.35 4.36 -14.81
C GLY A 147 -3.50 5.20 -14.24
N ALA A 148 -4.57 5.40 -15.01
CA ALA A 148 -5.75 6.15 -14.56
C ALA A 148 -6.47 5.45 -13.39
N CYS A 149 -6.64 4.13 -13.45
CA CYS A 149 -7.21 3.33 -12.37
C CYS A 149 -6.39 3.46 -11.08
N PHE A 150 -5.06 3.45 -11.18
CA PHE A 150 -4.17 3.64 -10.04
C PHE A 150 -4.30 5.04 -9.42
N ILE A 151 -4.29 6.09 -10.24
CA ILE A 151 -4.44 7.48 -9.77
C ILE A 151 -5.82 7.70 -9.12
N ILE A 152 -6.88 7.17 -9.72
CA ILE A 152 -8.24 7.23 -9.16
C ILE A 152 -8.32 6.46 -7.85
N GLY A 153 -7.74 5.26 -7.79
CA GLY A 153 -7.68 4.43 -6.58
C GLY A 153 -6.98 5.17 -5.44
N CYS A 154 -5.78 5.71 -5.68
CA CYS A 154 -5.07 6.52 -4.70
C CYS A 154 -5.86 7.75 -4.26
N GLY A 155 -6.48 8.49 -5.20
CA GLY A 155 -7.29 9.68 -4.88
C GLY A 155 -8.51 9.36 -4.01
N LEU A 156 -9.22 8.26 -4.31
CA LEU A 156 -10.38 7.81 -3.55
C LEU A 156 -9.99 7.34 -2.14
N PHE A 157 -8.83 6.67 -1.99
CA PHE A 157 -8.34 6.23 -0.68
C PHE A 157 -7.81 7.36 0.19
N ILE A 158 -7.27 8.44 -0.39
CA ILE A 158 -6.83 9.63 0.38
C ILE A 158 -8.05 10.43 0.88
N ALA A 159 -9.20 10.33 0.21
CA ALA A 159 -10.41 11.07 0.55
C ALA A 159 -11.32 10.37 1.59
N ILE A 160 -11.04 9.11 1.92
CA ILE A 160 -11.76 8.30 2.93
C ILE A 160 -11.02 8.36 4.26
#